data_AF-A0A537HH01-F1
#
_entry.id   AF-A0A537HH01-F1
#
_cell.length_a   1.000
_cell.length_b   1.000
_cell.length_c   1.000
_cell.angle_alpha   90.00
_cell.angle_beta   90.00
_cell.angle_gamma   90.00
#
_symmetry.space_group_name_H-M   'P 1'
#
loop_
_entity.id
_entity.type
_entity.pdbx_description
1 polymer ?
#
loop_
_entity_poly.entity_id
_entity_poly.type
_entity_poly.pdbx_seq_one_letter_code
_entity_poly.pdbx_strand_id
1 'polypeptide(L)'
;MEQELAIKLQDDRISYLTQVEIPVTTADLYFPLEPRPLLVFIDGRVHLGTTQMAKDEELRSLLRRRGYRILELYYDGYSDKKRGQLYNEILDSLGRI
;
A
#
# COMPACT_ATOMS: atom_id res chain seq x y z
N MET A 1 -0.77 -0.98 13.60
CA MET A 1 0.39 -0.85 12.69
C MET A 1 0.18 0.29 11.69
N GLU A 2 -0.95 0.34 11.00
CA GLU A 2 -1.27 1.40 10.02
C GLU A 2 -1.25 2.81 10.61
N GLN A 3 -1.81 3.02 11.81
CA GLN A 3 -1.80 4.34 12.48
C GLN A 3 -0.39 4.86 12.76
N GLU A 4 0.53 3.98 13.19
CA GLU A 4 1.92 4.38 13.46
C GLU A 4 2.70 4.63 12.17
N LEU A 5 2.40 3.86 11.11
CA LEU A 5 2.95 4.10 9.78
C LEU A 5 2.49 5.46 9.24
N ALA A 6 1.21 5.78 9.41
CA ALA A 6 0.60 7.05 9.07
C ALA A 6 1.26 8.22 9.81
N ILE A 7 1.45 8.11 11.13
CA ILE A 7 2.16 9.13 11.93
C ILE A 7 3.57 9.37 11.37
N LYS A 8 4.31 8.29 11.07
CA LYS A 8 5.67 8.42 10.55
C LYS A 8 5.73 9.06 9.16
N LEU A 9 4.77 8.75 8.29
CA LEU A 9 4.64 9.41 6.98
C LEU A 9 4.32 10.90 7.12
N GLN A 10 3.51 11.28 8.11
CA GLN A 10 3.20 12.68 8.42
C GLN A 10 4.41 13.44 8.95
N ASP A 11 5.19 12.83 9.86
CA ASP A 11 6.41 13.41 10.40
C ASP A 11 7.42 13.74 9.28
N ASP A 12 7.55 12.83 8.30
CA ASP A 12 8.40 13.02 7.11
C ASP A 12 7.76 13.90 6.02
N ARG A 13 6.62 14.54 6.33
CA ARG A 13 5.85 15.44 5.46
C ARG A 13 5.52 14.82 4.10
N ILE A 14 5.21 13.53 4.09
CA ILE A 14 4.79 12.81 2.89
C ILE A 14 3.28 12.98 2.75
N SER A 15 2.84 13.54 1.62
CA SER A 15 1.42 13.70 1.33
C SER A 15 0.81 12.38 0.86
N TYR A 16 -0.24 11.94 1.52
CA TYR A 16 -1.03 10.76 1.15
C TYR A 16 -2.49 10.95 1.56
N LEU A 17 -3.37 10.12 1.00
CA LEU A 17 -4.77 9.97 1.38
C LEU A 17 -4.98 8.54 1.90
N THR A 18 -5.89 8.35 2.84
CA THR A 18 -6.22 7.03 3.41
C THR A 18 -7.59 6.56 2.94
N GLN A 19 -7.77 5.25 2.78
CA GLN A 19 -9.07 4.64 2.48
C GLN A 19 -9.77 5.28 1.27
N VAL A 20 -9.01 5.51 0.20
CA VAL A 20 -9.54 6.15 -1.01
C VAL A 20 -10.30 5.12 -1.83
N GLU A 21 -11.59 5.40 -2.05
CA GLU A 21 -12.39 4.65 -3.02
C GLU A 21 -11.87 4.93 -4.44
N ILE A 22 -11.47 3.87 -5.12
CA ILE A 22 -11.12 3.89 -6.53
C ILE A 22 -12.10 2.97 -7.27
N PRO A 23 -12.31 3.16 -8.58
CA PRO A 23 -13.22 2.28 -9.31
C PRO A 23 -12.77 0.84 -9.14
N VAL A 24 -13.62 0.02 -8.52
CA VAL A 24 -13.48 -1.42 -8.19
C VAL A 24 -12.83 -1.83 -6.86
N THR A 25 -12.27 -0.91 -6.04
CA THR A 25 -11.77 -1.25 -4.69
C THR A 25 -11.51 0.00 -3.81
N THR A 26 -11.12 -0.19 -2.55
CA THR A 26 -10.63 0.86 -1.67
C THR A 26 -9.15 0.64 -1.40
N ALA A 27 -8.32 1.67 -1.60
CA ALA A 27 -6.89 1.60 -1.30
C ALA A 27 -6.61 2.11 0.12
N ASP A 28 -5.76 1.39 0.87
CA ASP A 28 -5.44 1.77 2.24
C ASP A 28 -4.65 3.09 2.28
N LEU A 29 -3.67 3.23 1.39
CA LEU A 29 -2.97 4.50 1.14
C LEU A 29 -2.96 4.83 -0.35
N TYR A 30 -3.20 6.09 -0.64
CA TYR A 30 -3.14 6.68 -1.97
C TYR A 30 -2.15 7.83 -1.98
N PHE A 31 -1.13 7.74 -2.84
CA PHE A 31 -0.14 8.78 -3.04
C PHE A 31 -0.36 9.44 -4.41
N PRO A 32 -0.75 10.73 -4.47
CA PRO A 32 -0.98 11.47 -5.71
C PRO A 32 0.34 11.85 -6.40
N LEU A 33 1.14 10.85 -6.78
CA LEU A 33 2.41 11.05 -7.48
C LEU A 33 2.15 11.24 -8.98
N GLU A 34 2.90 12.17 -9.57
CA GLU A 34 2.94 12.36 -11.02
C GLU A 34 4.15 11.62 -11.62
N PRO A 35 4.03 11.02 -12.83
CA PRO A 35 2.85 10.98 -13.71
C PRO A 35 1.88 9.82 -13.40
N ARG A 36 2.18 9.00 -12.38
CA ARG A 36 1.44 7.78 -12.05
C ARG A 36 1.24 7.67 -10.54
N PRO A 37 0.00 7.77 -10.03
CA PRO A 37 -0.28 7.64 -8.61
C PRO A 37 0.13 6.26 -8.07
N LEU A 38 0.54 6.21 -6.80
CA LEU A 38 0.87 4.98 -6.10
C LEU A 38 -0.26 4.60 -5.16
N LEU A 39 -0.76 3.37 -5.32
CA LEU A 39 -1.73 2.73 -4.44
C LEU A 39 -1.00 1.72 -3.56
N VAL A 40 -1.25 1.75 -2.26
CA VAL A 40 -0.72 0.77 -1.32
C VAL A 40 -1.85 -0.02 -0.71
N PHE A 41 -1.73 -1.34 -0.76
CA PHE A 41 -2.63 -2.30 -0.13
C PHE A 41 -1.89 -2.99 1.01
N ILE A 42 -2.42 -2.93 2.22
CA ILE A 42 -1.84 -3.46 3.44
C ILE A 42 -2.58 -4.75 3.80
N ASP A 43 -2.13 -5.86 3.23
CA ASP A 43 -2.77 -7.16 3.42
C ASP A 43 -2.28 -7.83 4.70
N GLY A 44 -3.21 -8.04 5.64
CA GLY A 44 -2.98 -8.91 6.80
C GLY A 44 -2.98 -10.39 6.44
N ARG A 45 -2.40 -11.21 7.32
CA ARG A 45 -2.26 -12.68 7.19
C ARG A 45 -3.54 -13.45 6.82
N VAL A 46 -4.72 -12.87 7.02
CA VAL A 46 -6.03 -13.48 6.72
C VAL A 46 -6.27 -13.73 5.22
N HIS A 47 -5.48 -13.12 4.32
CA HIS A 47 -5.63 -13.31 2.88
C HIS A 47 -4.75 -14.44 2.32
N LEU A 48 -3.78 -14.98 3.07
CA LEU A 48 -2.84 -15.98 2.55
C LEU A 48 -3.49 -17.35 2.27
N GLY A 49 -3.55 -17.73 0.99
CA GLY A 49 -3.84 -19.09 0.53
C GLY A 49 -5.25 -19.35 -0.01
N THR A 50 -6.06 -18.31 -0.24
CA THR A 50 -7.46 -18.48 -0.68
C THR A 50 -7.68 -17.91 -2.08
N THR A 51 -8.79 -18.31 -2.73
CA THR A 51 -9.31 -17.74 -3.99
C THR A 51 -9.38 -16.20 -3.99
N GLN A 52 -9.41 -15.58 -2.81
CA GLN A 52 -9.36 -14.13 -2.64
C GLN A 52 -8.04 -13.53 -3.15
N MET A 53 -6.88 -14.16 -2.92
CA MET A 53 -5.60 -13.64 -3.44
C MET A 53 -5.56 -13.56 -4.96
N ALA A 54 -6.14 -14.55 -5.65
CA ALA A 54 -6.19 -14.55 -7.11
C ALA A 54 -7.06 -13.39 -7.62
N LYS A 55 -8.18 -13.11 -6.95
CA LYS A 55 -9.04 -11.95 -7.26
C LYS A 55 -8.33 -10.63 -6.96
N ASP A 56 -7.61 -10.56 -5.84
CA ASP A 56 -6.87 -9.37 -5.45
C ASP A 56 -5.74 -9.10 -6.46
N GLU A 57 -5.03 -10.13 -6.93
CA GLU A 57 -4.00 -9.95 -7.97
C GLU A 57 -4.61 -9.59 -9.34
N GLU A 58 -5.73 -10.17 -9.76
CA GLU A 58 -6.43 -9.75 -10.99
C GLU A 58 -6.83 -8.27 -10.93
N LEU A 59 -7.38 -7.84 -9.79
CA LEU A 59 -7.72 -6.47 -9.50
C LEU A 59 -6.49 -5.55 -9.57
N ARG A 60 -5.38 -5.93 -8.94
CA ARG A 60 -4.14 -5.15 -8.96
C ARG A 60 -3.55 -5.07 -10.36
N SER A 61 -3.57 -6.17 -11.10
CA SER A 61 -3.19 -6.22 -12.52
C SER A 61 -4.04 -5.29 -13.38
N LEU A 62 -5.35 -5.19 -13.14
CA LEU A 62 -6.22 -4.23 -13.81
C LEU A 62 -5.83 -2.77 -13.47
N LEU A 63 -5.56 -2.48 -12.20
CA LEU A 63 -5.13 -1.14 -11.79
C LEU A 63 -3.78 -0.74 -12.39
N ARG A 64 -2.81 -1.66 -12.46
CA ARG A 64 -1.54 -1.46 -13.17
C ARG A 64 -1.75 -1.09 -14.63
N ARG A 65 -2.66 -1.79 -15.33
CA ARG A 65 -3.02 -1.49 -16.73
C ARG A 65 -3.69 -0.12 -16.90
N ARG A 66 -4.38 0.37 -15.86
CA ARG A 66 -4.96 1.72 -15.82
C ARG A 66 -3.94 2.83 -15.50
N GLY A 67 -2.68 2.47 -15.30
CA GLY A 67 -1.58 3.41 -15.09
C GLY A 67 -1.21 3.65 -13.63
N TYR A 68 -1.84 2.97 -12.68
CA TYR A 68 -1.46 3.05 -11.27
C TYR A 68 -0.18 2.27 -10.98
N ARG A 69 0.65 2.78 -10.08
CA ARG A 69 1.69 1.98 -9.41
C ARG A 69 1.04 1.30 -8.21
N ILE A 70 1.32 0.03 -8.01
CA ILE A 70 0.73 -0.76 -6.92
C ILE A 70 1.86 -1.28 -6.03
N LEU A 71 1.75 -1.06 -4.72
CA LEU A 71 2.61 -1.65 -3.69
C LEU A 71 1.76 -2.51 -2.76
N GLU A 72 2.20 -3.74 -2.54
CA GLU A 72 1.53 -4.72 -1.70
C GLU A 72 2.38 -4.96 -0.46
N LEU A 73 1.85 -4.57 0.69
CA LEU A 73 2.53 -4.68 1.98
C LEU A 73 1.92 -5.82 2.77
N TYR A 74 2.64 -6.94 2.82
CA TYR A 74 2.23 -8.11 3.59
C TYR A 74 2.79 -8.06 5.01
N TYR A 75 1.93 -8.29 6.00
CA TYR A 75 2.37 -8.51 7.38
C TYR A 75 1.69 -9.72 8.03
N ASP A 76 2.50 -10.49 8.76
CA ASP A 76 2.12 -11.73 9.44
C ASP A 76 1.85 -11.53 10.95
N GLY A 77 2.18 -10.36 11.49
CA GLY A 77 1.95 -9.95 12.86
C GLY A 77 2.52 -8.56 13.17
N TYR A 78 2.20 -8.02 14.34
CA TYR A 78 2.73 -6.73 14.79
C TYR A 78 4.14 -6.90 15.37
N SER A 79 5.12 -6.19 14.79
CA SER A 79 6.42 -5.94 15.42
C SER A 79 7.01 -4.61 14.92
N ASP A 80 7.76 -3.92 15.78
CA ASP A 80 8.45 -2.67 15.41
C ASP A 80 9.38 -2.84 14.21
N LYS A 81 10.04 -4.01 14.12
CA LYS A 81 10.91 -4.36 13.00
C LYS A 81 10.12 -4.45 11.69
N LYS A 82 8.95 -5.11 11.71
CA LYS A 82 8.10 -5.22 10.53
C LYS A 82 7.54 -3.86 10.11
N ARG A 83 7.14 -3.03 11.08
CA ARG A 83 6.74 -1.63 10.81
C ARG A 83 7.85 -0.86 10.08
N GLY A 84 9.09 -0.98 10.55
CA GLY A 84 10.25 -0.35 9.89
C GLY A 84 10.48 -0.84 8.47
N GLN A 85 10.30 -2.14 8.22
CA GLN A 85 10.40 -2.73 6.88
C GLN A 85 9.32 -2.18 5.95
N LEU A 86 8.05 -2.23 6.36
CA LEU A 86 6.94 -1.70 5.57
C LEU A 86 7.14 -0.21 5.24
N TYR A 87 7.66 0.56 6.20
CA TYR A 87 7.97 1.96 5.99
C TYR A 87 9.03 2.16 4.91
N ASN A 88 10.11 1.39 4.96
CA ASN A 88 11.18 1.48 3.96
C ASN A 88 10.69 1.02 2.58
N GLU A 89 9.86 -0.02 2.50
CA GLU A 89 9.25 -0.47 1.23
C GLU A 89 8.37 0.63 0.58
N ILE A 90 7.67 1.42 1.40
CA ILE A 90 6.96 2.62 0.92
C ILE A 90 7.98 3.64 0.40
N LEU A 91 9.02 3.98 1.17
CA LEU A 91 10.00 4.98 0.75
C LEU A 91 10.75 4.60 -0.55
N ASP A 92 11.14 3.34 -0.70
CA ASP A 92 11.73 2.79 -1.93
C ASP A 92 10.76 2.95 -3.10
N SER A 93 9.48 2.65 -2.88
CA SER A 93 8.43 2.83 -3.90
C SER A 93 8.17 4.30 -4.23
N LEU A 94 8.38 5.22 -3.29
CA LEU A 94 8.33 6.66 -3.54
C LEU A 94 9.60 7.18 -4.25
N GLY A 95 10.66 6.37 -4.39
CA GLY A 95 11.94 6.77 -4.96
C GLY A 95 12.71 7.75 -4.07
N ARG A 96 12.55 7.64 -2.74
CA ARG A 96 13.16 8.54 -1.75
C ARG A 96 14.40 7.96 -1.06
N ILE A 97 14.86 6.78 -1.48
CA ILE A 97 16.07 6.09 -1.01
C ILE A 97 16.94 5.75 -2.22
#